data_AF-A0A820K369-F1
#
_entry.id   AF-A0A820K369-F1
#
_cell.length_a   1.000
_cell.length_b   1.000
_cell.length_c   1.000
_cell.angle_alpha   90.00
_cell.angle_beta   90.00
_cell.angle_gamma   90.00
#
_symmetry.space_group_name_H-M   'P 1'
#
loop_
_entity.id
_entity.type
_entity.pdbx_description
1 polymer ?
#
loop_
_entity_poly.entity_id
_entity_poly.type
_entity_poly.pdbx_seq_one_letter_code
_entity_poly.pdbx_strand_id
1 'polypeptide(L)'
;MNRVWNIVVDNAENVYVADRNLYRATRWPPNITVGVTQGVIISTGVGIWGIAFDQHGNLYTALFDTHIVYRNNVTVIAGRYNISGNSSTQLNSPRGIFFDNSSSSLFVCDSLNYRIQKFQMNSTVGVTVAGGNGPGSASNQLDQPH
;
A
#
# COMPACT_ATOMS: atom_id res chain seq x y z
N MET A 1 -8.83 6.47 -20.07
CA MET A 1 -9.74 6.55 -18.91
C MET A 1 -8.91 6.48 -17.64
N ASN A 2 -8.89 7.54 -16.81
CA ASN A 2 -8.21 7.54 -15.51
C ASN A 2 -9.04 6.72 -14.53
N ARG A 3 -8.52 5.55 -14.14
CA ARG A 3 -9.15 4.68 -13.15
C ARG A 3 -8.56 4.99 -11.78
N VAL A 4 -9.44 5.37 -10.85
CA VAL A 4 -9.14 5.45 -9.42
C VAL A 4 -9.19 4.03 -8.86
N TRP A 5 -8.16 3.60 -8.16
CA TRP A 5 -8.06 2.25 -7.59
C TRP A 5 -8.22 2.23 -6.07
N ASN A 6 -7.97 3.35 -5.39
CA ASN A 6 -8.10 3.44 -3.95
C ASN A 6 -8.40 4.89 -3.51
N ILE A 7 -9.23 5.01 -2.47
CA ILE A 7 -9.64 6.26 -1.83
C ILE A 7 -9.53 6.09 -0.31
N VAL A 8 -8.93 7.06 0.37
CA VAL A 8 -8.83 7.08 1.84
C VAL A 8 -9.18 8.47 2.37
N VAL A 9 -9.70 8.53 3.58
CA VAL A 9 -10.11 9.78 4.26
C VAL A 9 -9.34 9.88 5.57
N ASP A 10 -8.78 11.05 5.88
CA ASP A 10 -8.13 11.32 7.17
C ASP A 10 -9.11 11.88 8.21
N ASN A 11 -8.63 12.03 9.46
CA ASN A 11 -9.43 12.57 10.57
C ASN A 11 -9.81 14.05 10.40
N ALA A 12 -9.23 14.76 9.42
CA ALA A 12 -9.56 16.14 9.08
C ALA A 12 -10.47 16.22 7.84
N GLU A 13 -11.11 15.10 7.47
CA GLU A 13 -12.04 14.95 6.34
C GLU A 13 -11.42 15.24 4.96
N ASN A 14 -10.10 15.18 4.84
CA ASN A 14 -9.47 15.26 3.54
C ASN A 14 -9.59 13.93 2.80
N VAL A 15 -9.98 13.99 1.52
CA VAL A 15 -10.07 12.82 0.65
C VAL A 15 -8.76 12.67 -0.13
N TYR A 16 -8.16 11.49 -0.08
CA TYR A 16 -6.97 11.16 -0.85
C TYR A 16 -7.30 10.14 -1.92
N VAL A 17 -6.91 10.43 -3.15
CA VAL A 17 -7.23 9.61 -4.33
C VAL A 17 -5.94 9.18 -5.00
N ALA A 18 -5.72 7.87 -5.10
CA ALA A 18 -4.64 7.29 -5.91
C ALA A 18 -5.06 7.28 -7.40
N ASP A 19 -4.39 8.10 -8.21
CA ASP A 19 -4.57 8.18 -9.67
C ASP A 19 -3.42 7.46 -10.37
N ARG A 20 -3.68 6.20 -10.76
CA ARG A 20 -2.70 5.29 -11.35
C ARG A 20 -2.07 5.83 -12.62
N ASN A 21 -2.89 6.39 -13.52
CA ASN A 21 -2.41 6.78 -14.86
C ASN A 21 -1.64 8.09 -14.81
N LEU A 22 -1.92 8.92 -13.80
CA LEU A 22 -1.19 10.15 -13.56
C LEU A 22 -0.07 9.98 -12.52
N TYR A 23 0.18 8.74 -12.07
CA TYR A 23 1.24 8.38 -11.13
C TYR A 23 1.26 9.26 -9.88
N ARG A 24 0.08 9.63 -9.37
CA ARG A 24 -0.05 10.59 -8.26
C ARG A 24 -1.09 10.16 -7.25
N ALA A 25 -0.91 10.59 -6.00
CA ALA A 25 -2.03 10.75 -5.08
C ALA A 25 -2.38 12.23 -5.02
N THR A 26 -3.67 12.54 -4.96
CA THR A 26 -4.17 13.91 -4.78
C THR A 26 -4.93 14.00 -3.48
N ARG A 27 -4.81 15.13 -2.78
CA ARG A 27 -5.63 15.45 -1.61
C ARG A 27 -6.68 16.48 -1.97
N TRP A 28 -7.88 16.25 -1.47
CA TRP A 28 -9.04 17.09 -1.63
C TRP A 28 -9.54 17.48 -0.23
N PRO A 29 -9.29 18.72 0.20
CA PRO A 29 -9.79 19.21 1.47
C PRO A 29 -11.32 19.27 1.52
N PRO A 30 -11.93 19.20 2.72
CA PRO A 30 -13.38 19.25 2.86
C PRO A 30 -13.94 20.55 2.26
N ASN A 31 -15.08 20.44 1.57
CA ASN A 31 -15.82 21.54 0.95
C ASN A 31 -15.07 22.30 -0.17
N ILE A 32 -14.00 21.71 -0.73
CA ILE A 32 -13.29 22.26 -1.90
C ILE A 32 -13.51 21.32 -3.10
N THR A 33 -13.97 21.87 -4.23
CA THR A 33 -14.20 21.13 -5.50
C THR A 33 -12.98 21.02 -6.40
N VAL A 34 -11.83 21.57 -5.96
CA VAL A 34 -10.56 21.57 -6.69
C VAL A 34 -9.48 20.92 -5.81
N GLY A 35 -8.97 19.77 -6.23
CA GLY A 35 -7.86 19.11 -5.53
C GLY A 35 -6.61 19.99 -5.47
N VAL A 36 -5.99 20.07 -4.29
CA VAL A 36 -4.68 20.70 -4.11
C VAL A 36 -3.65 19.58 -4.05
N THR A 37 -2.60 19.64 -4.88
CA THR A 37 -1.51 18.67 -4.81
C THR A 37 -0.81 18.81 -3.47
N GLN A 38 -1.21 18.02 -2.47
CA GLN A 38 -0.60 18.06 -1.14
C GLN A 38 0.59 17.10 -0.97
N GLY A 39 1.03 16.56 -2.10
CA GLY A 39 2.18 15.70 -2.24
C GLY A 39 2.24 15.29 -3.69
N VAL A 40 3.31 15.66 -4.38
CA VAL A 40 3.68 14.95 -5.61
C VAL A 40 4.06 13.56 -5.14
N ILE A 41 3.35 12.51 -5.55
CA ILE A 41 4.00 11.20 -5.51
C ILE A 41 5.10 11.27 -6.56
N ILE A 42 6.34 11.42 -6.09
CA ILE A 42 7.56 11.52 -6.91
C ILE A 42 7.94 10.14 -7.47
N SER A 43 7.05 9.15 -7.39
CA SER A 43 7.22 7.88 -8.09
C SER A 43 6.78 8.07 -9.54
N THR A 44 7.65 8.72 -10.29
CA THR A 44 7.57 8.74 -11.74
C THR A 44 7.72 7.30 -12.25
N GLY A 45 6.70 6.78 -12.94
CA GLY A 45 6.81 5.56 -13.74
C GLY A 45 6.52 4.21 -13.07
N VAL A 46 5.97 4.15 -11.85
CA VAL A 46 5.63 2.88 -11.18
C VAL A 46 4.16 2.86 -10.76
N GLY A 47 3.44 1.78 -11.05
CA GLY A 47 2.03 1.64 -10.68
C GLY A 47 1.83 1.59 -9.16
N ILE A 48 1.10 2.58 -8.62
CA ILE A 48 0.65 2.61 -7.21
C ILE A 48 -0.69 1.89 -7.14
N TRP A 49 -0.77 0.84 -6.32
CA TRP A 49 -1.97 0.01 -6.19
C TRP A 49 -2.66 0.15 -4.84
N GLY A 50 -1.91 0.47 -3.78
CA GLY A 50 -2.46 0.71 -2.45
C GLY A 50 -1.84 1.95 -1.83
N ILE A 51 -2.67 2.71 -1.11
CA ILE A 51 -2.24 3.80 -0.24
C ILE A 51 -2.84 3.63 1.16
N ALA A 52 -2.10 4.06 2.18
CA ALA A 52 -2.60 4.14 3.55
C ALA A 52 -1.96 5.33 4.27
N PHE A 53 -2.58 5.80 5.35
CA PHE A 53 -2.02 6.84 6.21
C PHE A 53 -1.94 6.35 7.65
N ASP A 54 -0.91 6.80 8.37
CA ASP A 54 -0.92 6.74 9.83
C ASP A 54 -1.56 7.99 10.44
N GLN A 55 -1.78 7.98 11.76
CA GLN A 55 -2.36 9.07 12.53
C GLN A 55 -1.51 10.36 12.53
N HIS A 56 -0.25 10.28 12.08
CA HIS A 56 0.66 11.42 11.96
C HIS A 56 0.68 11.99 10.53
N GLY A 57 -0.13 11.44 9.61
CA GLY A 57 -0.22 11.87 8.22
C GLY A 57 0.89 11.34 7.32
N ASN A 58 1.65 10.32 7.75
CA ASN A 58 2.62 9.67 6.86
C ASN A 58 1.89 8.82 5.81
N LEU A 59 2.23 9.01 4.54
CA LEU A 59 1.69 8.26 3.41
C LEU A 59 2.47 6.97 3.20
N TYR A 60 1.77 5.85 3.13
CA TYR A 60 2.29 4.55 2.71
C TYR A 60 1.82 4.26 1.30
N THR A 61 2.69 3.72 0.45
CA THR A 61 2.42 3.46 -0.98
C THR A 61 2.92 2.09 -1.36
N ALA A 62 2.03 1.22 -1.82
CA ALA A 62 2.39 -0.08 -2.39
C ALA A 62 2.57 0.04 -3.90
N LEU A 63 3.78 -0.28 -4.35
CA LEU A 63 4.19 -0.23 -5.73
C LEU A 63 4.22 -1.66 -6.26
N PHE A 64 3.20 -2.00 -7.04
CA PHE A 64 2.96 -3.36 -7.50
C PHE A 64 4.10 -3.86 -8.38
N ASP A 65 4.46 -3.09 -9.41
CA ASP A 65 5.44 -3.52 -10.41
C ASP A 65 6.87 -3.64 -9.84
N THR A 66 7.17 -2.91 -8.76
CA THR A 66 8.52 -2.89 -8.14
C THR A 66 8.59 -3.65 -6.82
N HIS A 67 7.49 -4.30 -6.40
CA HIS A 67 7.42 -5.21 -5.26
C HIS A 67 7.81 -4.61 -3.91
N ILE A 68 7.48 -3.33 -3.71
CA ILE A 68 7.95 -2.57 -2.55
C ILE A 68 6.84 -1.68 -1.98
N VAL A 69 6.92 -1.41 -0.69
CA VAL A 69 6.11 -0.40 -0.02
C VAL A 69 6.98 0.70 0.56
N TYR A 70 6.69 1.94 0.20
CA TYR A 70 7.35 3.13 0.74
C TYR A 70 6.49 3.85 1.75
N ARG A 71 7.13 4.45 2.76
CA ARG A 71 6.59 5.58 3.54
C ARG A 71 7.16 6.89 2.99
N ASN A 72 6.27 7.85 2.73
CA ASN A 72 6.55 9.17 2.18
C ASN A 72 7.44 9.13 0.93
N ASN A 73 7.35 8.07 0.12
CA ASN A 73 8.17 7.84 -1.09
C ASN A 73 9.69 7.78 -0.86
N VAL A 74 10.16 7.64 0.38
CA VAL A 74 11.60 7.66 0.71
C VAL A 74 12.01 6.44 1.52
N THR A 75 11.29 6.14 2.61
CA THR A 75 11.66 5.03 3.49
C THR A 75 11.03 3.73 2.99
N VAL A 76 11.85 2.70 2.76
CA VAL A 76 11.33 1.34 2.51
C VAL A 76 10.76 0.77 3.79
N ILE A 77 9.51 0.34 3.76
CA ILE A 77 8.82 -0.29 4.89
C ILE A 77 8.69 -1.80 4.69
N ALA A 78 8.48 -2.24 3.45
CA ALA A 78 8.31 -3.65 3.12
C ALA A 78 8.80 -3.95 1.70
N GLY A 79 9.31 -5.17 1.49
CA GLY A 79 9.77 -5.63 0.18
C GLY A 79 11.13 -5.05 -0.22
N ARG A 80 11.51 -5.30 -1.49
CA ARG A 80 12.78 -4.87 -2.08
C ARG A 80 12.54 -4.40 -3.50
N TYR A 81 13.11 -3.23 -3.84
CA TYR A 81 12.90 -2.60 -5.14
C TYR A 81 13.31 -3.52 -6.29
N ASN A 82 12.38 -3.81 -7.20
CA ASN A 82 12.55 -4.69 -8.36
C ASN A 82 12.98 -6.13 -8.02
N ILE A 83 12.70 -6.60 -6.80
CA ILE A 83 13.03 -7.96 -6.38
C ILE A 83 11.79 -8.62 -5.80
N SER A 84 11.13 -9.46 -6.60
CA SER A 84 10.05 -10.33 -6.13
C SER A 84 10.60 -11.47 -5.27
N GLY A 85 9.85 -11.90 -4.28
CA GLY A 85 10.14 -13.12 -3.53
C GLY A 85 9.11 -13.37 -2.44
N ASN A 86 9.23 -14.51 -1.76
CA ASN A 86 8.29 -14.95 -0.71
C ASN A 86 8.94 -15.02 0.68
N SER A 87 10.19 -14.58 0.84
CA SER A 87 10.81 -14.47 2.16
C SER A 87 10.11 -13.41 3.02
N SER A 88 10.46 -13.33 4.30
CA SER A 88 9.86 -12.37 5.24
C SER A 88 10.19 -10.91 4.90
N THR A 89 11.23 -10.63 4.12
CA THR A 89 11.64 -9.28 3.72
C THR A 89 11.33 -8.97 2.26
N GLN A 90 10.70 -9.90 1.54
CA GLN A 90 10.32 -9.73 0.14
C GLN A 90 8.80 -9.76 -0.02
N LEU A 91 8.34 -9.13 -1.09
CA LEU A 91 6.96 -9.14 -1.53
C LEU A 91 6.93 -9.58 -2.99
N ASN A 92 5.76 -9.94 -3.48
CA ASN A 92 5.48 -10.23 -4.86
C ASN A 92 4.18 -9.51 -5.26
N SER A 93 4.39 -8.37 -5.91
CA SER A 93 3.34 -7.52 -6.48
C SER A 93 2.26 -7.10 -5.48
N PRO A 94 2.64 -6.30 -4.45
CA PRO A 94 1.71 -5.88 -3.41
C PRO A 94 0.62 -4.97 -3.95
N ARG A 95 -0.61 -5.13 -3.44
CA ARG A 95 -1.77 -4.31 -3.81
C ARG A 95 -2.28 -3.51 -2.62
N GLY A 96 -3.41 -3.90 -2.03
CA GLY A 96 -3.99 -3.22 -0.88
C GLY A 96 -3.06 -3.19 0.32
N ILE A 97 -3.08 -2.06 1.02
CA ILE A 97 -2.37 -1.86 2.27
C ILE A 97 -3.28 -1.17 3.28
N PHE A 98 -3.06 -1.46 4.55
CA PHE A 98 -3.77 -0.86 5.67
C PHE A 98 -2.80 -0.60 6.82
N PHE A 99 -2.86 0.59 7.42
CA PHE A 99 -2.06 0.91 8.59
C PHE A 99 -2.94 0.88 9.84
N ASP A 100 -2.63 -0.03 10.76
CA ASP A 100 -3.26 -0.10 12.07
C ASP A 100 -2.51 0.83 13.05
N ASN A 101 -3.17 1.94 13.38
CA ASN A 101 -2.63 2.91 14.34
C ASN A 101 -2.52 2.35 15.75
N SER A 102 -3.41 1.43 16.15
CA SER A 102 -3.43 0.88 17.50
C SER A 102 -2.20 0.02 17.80
N SER A 103 -1.79 -0.79 16.82
CA SER A 103 -0.61 -1.66 16.94
C SER A 103 0.64 -1.07 16.29
N SER A 104 0.54 0.08 15.63
CA SER A 104 1.60 0.66 14.79
C SER A 104 2.16 -0.37 13.80
N SER A 105 1.26 -0.97 13.00
CA SER A 105 1.62 -2.01 12.05
C SER A 105 1.02 -1.74 10.67
N LEU A 106 1.80 -2.03 9.64
CA LEU A 106 1.33 -2.03 8.26
C LEU A 106 0.96 -3.45 7.84
N PHE A 107 -0.25 -3.63 7.33
CA PHE A 107 -0.72 -4.84 6.68
C PHE A 107 -0.63 -4.66 5.17
N VAL A 108 -0.09 -5.67 4.49
CA VAL A 108 0.15 -5.64 3.04
C VAL A 108 -0.43 -6.89 2.42
N CYS A 109 -1.29 -6.71 1.42
CA CYS A 109 -1.70 -7.78 0.53
C CYS A 109 -0.53 -8.12 -0.39
N ASP A 110 0.18 -9.21 -0.08
CA ASP A 110 1.29 -9.73 -0.87
C ASP A 110 0.72 -10.65 -1.97
N SER A 111 0.09 -10.01 -2.96
CA SER A 111 -0.98 -10.59 -3.77
C SER A 111 -0.55 -11.82 -4.58
N LEU A 112 0.64 -11.82 -5.17
CA LEU A 112 1.13 -12.97 -5.95
C LEU A 112 1.87 -14.01 -5.09
N ASN A 113 1.98 -13.77 -3.78
CA ASN A 113 2.33 -14.78 -2.79
C ASN A 113 1.09 -15.28 -2.01
N TYR A 114 -0.12 -14.84 -2.36
CA TYR A 114 -1.38 -15.35 -1.82
C TYR A 114 -1.48 -15.22 -0.29
N ARG A 115 -0.93 -14.14 0.28
CA ARG A 115 -0.85 -13.95 1.73
C ARG A 115 -1.06 -12.50 2.13
N ILE A 116 -1.38 -12.31 3.41
CA ILE A 116 -1.33 -11.01 4.09
C ILE A 116 -0.09 -11.00 4.99
N GLN A 117 0.77 -10.01 4.78
CA GLN A 117 1.96 -9.78 5.60
C GLN A 117 1.71 -8.60 6.55
N LYS A 118 2.09 -8.75 7.82
CA LYS A 118 2.12 -7.69 8.83
C LYS A 118 3.55 -7.25 9.06
N PHE A 119 3.82 -5.95 8.97
CA PHE A 119 5.09 -5.31 9.28
C PHE A 119 4.91 -4.38 10.47
N GLN A 120 5.64 -4.62 11.55
CA GLN A 120 5.68 -3.69 12.68
C GLN A 120 6.41 -2.40 12.26
N MET A 121 6.00 -1.25 12.78
CA MET A 121 6.69 0.00 12.50
C MET A 121 8.20 -0.10 12.79
N ASN A 122 9.02 0.40 11.86
CA ASN A 122 10.49 0.31 11.86
C ASN A 122 11.07 -1.11 11.68
N SER A 123 10.25 -2.13 11.39
CA SER A 123 10.70 -3.45 10.95
C SER A 123 10.42 -3.64 9.47
N THR A 124 11.41 -4.14 8.73
CA THR A 124 11.25 -4.60 7.34
C THR A 124 11.01 -6.10 7.24
N VAL A 125 10.92 -6.79 8.38
CA VAL A 125 10.62 -8.22 8.47
C VAL A 125 9.13 -8.40 8.70
N GLY A 126 8.47 -9.02 7.73
CA GLY A 126 7.04 -9.29 7.74
C GLY A 126 6.71 -10.66 8.33
N VAL A 127 5.57 -10.71 9.01
CA VAL A 127 4.97 -11.94 9.54
C VAL A 127 3.71 -12.26 8.74
N THR A 128 3.58 -13.50 8.28
CA THR A 128 2.35 -13.94 7.61
C THR A 128 1.25 -14.05 8.66
N VAL A 129 0.15 -13.33 8.46
CA VAL A 129 -0.99 -13.31 9.38
C VAL A 129 -2.26 -13.93 8.78
N ALA A 130 -2.30 -14.12 7.46
CA ALA A 130 -3.35 -14.86 6.77
C ALA A 130 -2.84 -15.37 5.40
N GLY A 131 -3.39 -16.49 4.92
CA GLY A 131 -3.02 -17.10 3.64
C GLY A 131 -1.62 -17.73 3.64
N GLY A 132 -0.97 -17.73 2.47
CA GLY A 132 0.38 -18.29 2.26
C GLY A 132 0.40 -19.78 1.87
N ASN A 133 -0.77 -20.41 1.70
CA ASN A 133 -0.92 -21.83 1.36
C ASN A 133 -1.33 -22.03 -0.12
N GLY A 134 -0.87 -21.13 -0.99
CA GLY A 134 -1.26 -21.06 -2.39
C GLY A 134 -2.63 -20.41 -2.63
N PRO A 135 -2.99 -20.20 -3.91
CA PRO A 135 -4.29 -19.66 -4.30
C PRO A 135 -5.40 -20.67 -4.03
N GLY A 136 -6.56 -20.18 -3.61
CA GLY A 136 -7.75 -21.00 -3.47
C GLY A 136 -8.77 -20.45 -2.50
N SER A 137 -9.82 -21.23 -2.29
CA SER A 137 -10.97 -20.88 -1.44
C SER A 137 -11.03 -21.67 -0.13
N ALA A 138 -10.00 -22.46 0.19
CA ALA A 138 -9.91 -23.11 1.50
C ALA A 138 -9.75 -22.06 2.60
N SER A 139 -10.11 -22.40 3.84
CA SER A 139 -10.11 -21.47 4.98
C SER A 139 -8.75 -20.86 5.32
N ASN A 140 -7.65 -21.45 4.82
CA ASN A 140 -6.28 -20.99 4.99
C ASN A 140 -5.62 -20.53 3.68
N GLN A 141 -6.40 -20.36 2.61
CA GLN A 141 -5.94 -19.89 1.30
C GLN A 141 -6.54 -18.52 0.95
N LEU A 142 -5.83 -17.78 0.10
CA LEU A 142 -6.29 -16.52 -0.46
C LEU A 142 -5.99 -16.52 -1.94
N ASP A 143 -6.85 -15.94 -2.76
CA ASP A 143 -6.59 -15.78 -4.20
C ASP A 143 -6.45 -14.29 -4.53
N GLN A 144 -5.23 -13.88 -4.89
CA GLN A 144 -4.85 -12.49 -5.22
C GLN A 144 -5.52 -11.41 -4.35
N PRO A 145 -5.26 -11.41 -3.02
CA PRO A 145 -5.84 -10.41 -2.12
C PRO A 145 -5.43 -8.99 -2.54
N HIS A 146 -6.31 -8.01 -2.34
CA HIS A 146 -6.11 -6.63 -2.76
C HIS A 146 -6.88 -5.63 -1.90
#